data_AF-A0AA89BRB3-F1
#
_entry.id   AF-A0AA89BRB3-F1
#
_cell.length_a   1.000
_cell.length_b   1.000
_cell.length_c   1.000
_cell.angle_alpha   90.00
_cell.angle_beta   90.00
_cell.angle_gamma   90.00
#
_symmetry.space_group_name_H-M   'P 1'
#
loop_
_entity.id
_entity.type
_entity.pdbx_description
1 polymer ?
#
loop_
_entity_poly.entity_id
_entity_poly.type
_entity_poly.pdbx_seq_one_letter_code
_entity_poly.pdbx_strand_id
1 'polypeptide(L)'
;MEAELNTETTPRKSADEQSVPETESMEPSNENTDSNIAQTQPSIGHKDQSKNEKLSTEHNGRETLSLKPSNDSKEPPEATPTKEEYDNPVDQGWSWMILISAFLICLLTIGGIKSFGVLLVELSRQYDLPKSLLSLIQSLTGFFFLSLGPVSNALSMKYSFQKMTIIGGIFTSLGLILTSFAKSVEVIFITYGILTGAGFGLSFSPSMVFLAHHFKKRRALANGIALSGGGMGSMVLPYLMRFLIDKFSLQGCMLILSAIMAHIIVCGALFRPLYKYPRKPIALQMVVMNESDQSKL
;
A
#
# COMPACT_ATOMS: atom_id res chain seq x y z
N MET A 1 -11.75 28.56 -87.81
CA MET A 1 -11.05 28.30 -86.54
C MET A 1 -12.03 27.55 -85.66
N GLU A 2 -12.44 26.31 -85.95
CA GLU A 2 -11.62 25.06 -86.14
C GLU A 2 -10.63 24.90 -84.97
N ALA A 3 -10.63 23.84 -84.16
CA ALA A 3 -11.14 22.46 -84.26
C ALA A 3 -11.69 21.99 -82.89
N GLU A 4 -12.79 21.23 -82.75
CA GLU A 4 -12.94 19.76 -82.91
C GLU A 4 -11.77 18.96 -82.25
N LEU A 5 -11.99 18.01 -81.33
CA LEU A 5 -12.65 16.73 -81.61
C LEU A 5 -13.08 15.98 -80.32
N ASN A 6 -14.29 15.43 -80.37
CA ASN A 6 -14.88 14.38 -79.51
C ASN A 6 -13.98 13.14 -79.41
N THR A 7 -14.11 12.28 -78.39
CA THR A 7 -14.85 10.98 -78.40
C THR A 7 -14.40 10.20 -77.14
N GLU A 8 -15.09 9.28 -76.46
CA GLU A 8 -16.44 8.71 -76.46
C GLU A 8 -16.48 7.65 -75.31
N THR A 9 -17.68 7.23 -74.90
CA THR A 9 -18.02 5.88 -74.37
C THR A 9 -17.62 5.41 -72.95
N THR A 10 -18.60 5.50 -72.03
CA THR A 10 -19.04 4.41 -71.12
C THR A 10 -19.37 3.11 -71.88
N PRO A 11 -19.33 1.87 -71.30
CA PRO A 11 -20.38 1.41 -70.36
C PRO A 11 -20.04 0.26 -69.36
N ARG A 12 -21.01 -0.02 -68.46
CA ARG A 12 -21.16 -1.19 -67.56
C ARG A 12 -21.12 -2.56 -68.27
N LYS A 13 -20.60 -3.59 -67.58
CA LYS A 13 -21.03 -5.03 -67.51
C LYS A 13 -19.91 -5.83 -66.79
N SER A 14 -20.06 -6.95 -66.08
CA SER A 14 -21.13 -7.83 -65.61
C SER A 14 -20.45 -9.04 -64.93
N ALA A 15 -21.13 -9.69 -63.97
CA ALA A 15 -21.06 -11.11 -63.56
C ALA A 15 -19.68 -11.69 -63.17
N ASP A 16 -19.49 -12.17 -61.94
CA ASP A 16 -19.92 -13.50 -61.45
C ASP A 16 -19.45 -14.67 -62.33
N GLU A 17 -19.01 -15.73 -61.63
CA GLU A 17 -18.95 -17.14 -62.06
C GLU A 17 -17.57 -17.81 -62.19
N GLN A 18 -17.34 -18.75 -61.24
CA GLN A 18 -16.67 -20.06 -61.37
C GLN A 18 -15.15 -20.09 -61.62
N SER A 19 -14.35 -21.05 -61.15
CA SER A 19 -14.55 -22.30 -60.40
C SER A 19 -13.16 -22.85 -60.02
N VAL A 20 -13.09 -23.45 -58.82
CA VAL A 20 -12.20 -24.52 -58.30
C VAL A 20 -11.89 -25.57 -59.41
N PRO A 21 -10.83 -26.43 -59.44
CA PRO A 21 -10.29 -27.16 -58.27
C PRO A 21 -8.79 -27.58 -58.30
N GLU A 22 -8.22 -27.97 -57.15
CA GLU A 22 -7.87 -29.36 -56.71
C GLU A 22 -6.34 -29.56 -56.75
N THR A 23 -5.71 -29.72 -55.57
CA THR A 23 -5.19 -30.99 -54.98
C THR A 23 -3.95 -31.51 -55.74
N GLU A 24 -2.91 -32.04 -55.11
CA GLU A 24 -2.88 -33.15 -54.16
C GLU A 24 -1.40 -33.28 -53.75
N SER A 25 -1.03 -33.40 -52.48
CA SER A 25 -0.87 -34.68 -51.76
C SER A 25 -0.01 -34.34 -50.52
N MET A 26 -0.15 -34.90 -49.33
CA MET A 26 -0.75 -36.15 -48.90
C MET A 26 -1.12 -36.03 -47.40
N GLU A 27 -2.38 -36.27 -47.11
CA GLU A 27 -2.97 -36.72 -45.83
C GLU A 27 -2.66 -38.24 -45.63
N PRO A 28 -3.28 -38.99 -44.69
CA PRO A 28 -3.59 -38.74 -43.27
C PRO A 28 -3.23 -39.97 -42.40
N SER A 29 -3.47 -39.88 -41.09
CA SER A 29 -3.95 -41.06 -40.33
C SER A 29 -4.92 -40.59 -39.26
N ASN A 30 -6.18 -40.91 -39.51
CA ASN A 30 -7.32 -40.81 -38.61
C ASN A 30 -7.72 -42.26 -38.32
N GLU A 31 -7.86 -42.64 -37.05
CA GLU A 31 -8.79 -43.72 -36.71
C GLU A 31 -9.34 -43.51 -35.30
N ASN A 32 -10.63 -43.22 -35.27
CA ASN A 32 -11.51 -43.26 -34.11
C ASN A 32 -11.66 -44.70 -33.62
N THR A 33 -11.75 -44.90 -32.30
CA THR A 33 -12.69 -45.88 -31.72
C THR A 33 -13.09 -45.45 -30.30
N ASP A 34 -14.31 -44.94 -30.20
CA ASP A 34 -15.34 -45.19 -29.18
C ASP A 34 -14.93 -45.60 -27.76
N SER A 35 -15.34 -44.80 -26.76
CA SER A 35 -16.45 -45.22 -25.88
C SER A 35 -16.84 -44.16 -24.85
N ASN A 36 -18.14 -43.85 -24.87
CA ASN A 36 -19.00 -43.50 -23.72
C ASN A 36 -18.68 -42.24 -22.89
N ILE A 37 -19.27 -41.14 -23.32
CA ILE A 37 -19.95 -40.21 -22.42
C ILE A 37 -21.42 -40.62 -22.41
N ALA A 38 -21.86 -41.30 -21.34
CA ALA A 38 -23.27 -41.50 -21.03
C ALA A 38 -23.48 -41.52 -19.51
N GLN A 39 -24.56 -40.84 -19.13
CA GLN A 39 -25.14 -40.53 -17.83
C GLN A 39 -25.20 -41.70 -16.82
N THR A 40 -25.36 -41.38 -15.52
CA THR A 40 -26.47 -41.83 -14.62
C THR A 40 -26.11 -41.63 -13.12
N GLN A 41 -26.91 -40.86 -12.36
CA GLN A 41 -27.08 -41.00 -10.89
C GLN A 41 -27.87 -42.29 -10.61
N PRO A 42 -27.65 -43.09 -9.53
CA PRO A 42 -28.22 -42.72 -8.20
C PRO A 42 -27.63 -43.40 -6.93
N SER A 43 -27.99 -42.80 -5.78
CA SER A 43 -28.46 -43.37 -4.50
C SER A 43 -27.77 -44.56 -3.75
N ILE A 44 -27.48 -44.30 -2.47
CA ILE A 44 -27.78 -45.09 -1.25
C ILE A 44 -26.90 -46.31 -0.85
N GLY A 45 -26.43 -46.25 0.41
CA GLY A 45 -26.05 -47.37 1.29
C GLY A 45 -25.41 -46.84 2.59
N HIS A 46 -26.16 -46.40 3.61
CA HIS A 46 -26.71 -47.18 4.75
C HIS A 46 -25.64 -48.01 5.50
N LYS A 47 -25.24 -47.66 6.73
CA LYS A 47 -25.73 -48.14 8.05
C LYS A 47 -24.70 -47.68 9.10
N ASP A 48 -24.93 -47.46 10.39
CA ASP A 48 -26.08 -47.59 11.28
C ASP A 48 -25.75 -46.84 12.59
N GLN A 49 -26.80 -46.29 13.21
CA GLN A 49 -27.07 -46.24 14.65
C GLN A 49 -26.02 -45.70 15.65
N SER A 50 -26.38 -44.59 16.30
CA SER A 50 -26.37 -44.53 17.76
C SER A 50 -27.68 -43.92 18.26
N LYS A 51 -28.34 -44.67 19.12
CA LYS A 51 -29.72 -44.52 19.58
C LYS A 51 -29.72 -43.83 20.95
N ASN A 52 -30.80 -43.10 21.14
CA ASN A 52 -31.22 -42.27 22.26
C ASN A 52 -31.44 -43.03 23.60
N GLU A 53 -31.64 -42.23 24.67
CA GLU A 53 -32.46 -42.46 25.89
C GLU A 53 -31.82 -42.74 27.28
N LYS A 54 -32.17 -41.80 28.21
CA LYS A 54 -32.75 -41.98 29.59
C LYS A 54 -31.82 -42.54 30.69
N LEU A 55 -32.01 -42.34 32.01
CA LEU A 55 -32.84 -41.55 32.93
C LEU A 55 -32.50 -42.13 34.35
N SER A 56 -32.44 -41.30 35.41
CA SER A 56 -32.37 -41.69 36.85
C SER A 56 -31.07 -42.40 37.31
N THR A 57 -30.55 -42.32 38.54
CA THR A 57 -31.12 -42.09 39.88
C THR A 57 -29.97 -41.82 40.87
N GLU A 58 -30.32 -41.23 42.02
CA GLU A 58 -29.56 -41.01 43.25
C GLU A 58 -28.57 -42.11 43.68
N HIS A 59 -27.49 -41.74 44.41
CA HIS A 59 -27.34 -42.02 45.86
C HIS A 59 -26.04 -41.42 46.46
N ASN A 60 -26.23 -40.58 47.48
CA ASN A 60 -25.58 -40.51 48.79
C ASN A 60 -24.06 -40.77 48.98
N GLY A 61 -23.44 -39.91 49.79
CA GLY A 61 -22.00 -39.86 50.01
C GLY A 61 -21.44 -40.66 51.19
N ARG A 62 -20.12 -40.55 51.34
CA ARG A 62 -19.36 -40.45 52.60
C ARG A 62 -17.85 -40.35 52.29
N GLU A 63 -17.22 -39.39 52.94
CA GLU A 63 -15.78 -39.11 52.95
C GLU A 63 -14.98 -40.28 53.54
N THR A 64 -13.73 -40.50 53.08
CA THR A 64 -12.51 -40.08 53.82
C THR A 64 -11.22 -40.47 53.09
N LEU A 65 -10.43 -39.44 52.77
CA LEU A 65 -8.98 -39.30 52.94
C LEU A 65 -7.97 -40.18 52.17
N SER A 66 -7.26 -39.43 51.33
CA SER A 66 -5.84 -39.51 50.99
C SER A 66 -5.47 -40.45 49.85
N LEU A 67 -5.34 -39.87 48.66
CA LEU A 67 -4.16 -39.88 47.79
C LEU A 67 -4.45 -38.87 46.67
N LYS A 68 -3.66 -37.79 46.57
CA LYS A 68 -3.83 -36.72 45.59
C LYS A 68 -3.04 -37.08 44.32
N PRO A 69 -3.68 -37.31 43.15
CA PRO A 69 -3.00 -37.14 41.88
C PRO A 69 -3.30 -35.75 41.32
N SER A 70 -2.22 -35.08 40.99
CA SER A 70 -2.08 -33.88 40.19
C SER A 70 -2.96 -33.88 38.93
N ASN A 71 -3.87 -32.91 38.86
CA ASN A 71 -4.44 -32.42 37.61
C ASN A 71 -4.51 -30.89 37.73
N ASP A 72 -3.51 -30.18 37.20
CA ASP A 72 -3.58 -28.73 36.99
C ASP A 72 -3.48 -28.51 35.47
N SER A 73 -4.58 -28.83 34.79
CA SER A 73 -4.91 -28.20 33.52
C SER A 73 -5.39 -26.78 33.85
N LYS A 74 -4.47 -25.85 34.03
CA LYS A 74 -4.77 -24.42 33.95
C LYS A 74 -4.05 -23.87 32.73
N GLU A 75 -4.87 -23.32 31.83
CA GLU A 75 -4.44 -22.41 30.78
C GLU A 75 -3.37 -21.45 31.31
N PRO A 76 -2.34 -21.15 30.50
CA PRO A 76 -1.26 -20.28 30.93
C PRO A 76 -1.82 -18.92 31.37
N PRO A 77 -1.43 -18.39 32.55
CA PRO A 77 -1.91 -17.09 33.01
C PRO A 77 -1.49 -16.04 31.99
N GLU A 78 -2.49 -15.44 31.37
CA GLU A 78 -2.44 -14.20 30.63
C GLU A 78 -1.55 -13.23 31.42
N ALA A 79 -0.38 -12.92 30.87
CA ALA A 79 0.61 -12.08 31.51
C ALA A 79 -0.02 -10.71 31.78
N THR A 80 -0.50 -10.52 33.00
CA THR A 80 -0.91 -9.22 33.53
C THR A 80 0.23 -8.23 33.27
N PRO A 81 0.03 -7.19 32.46
CA PRO A 81 1.06 -6.17 32.28
C PRO A 81 1.26 -5.48 33.63
N THR A 82 2.50 -5.53 34.11
CA THR A 82 2.95 -4.90 35.35
C THR A 82 2.65 -3.40 35.33
N LYS A 83 2.07 -2.93 36.43
CA LYS A 83 1.41 -1.62 36.62
C LYS A 83 2.33 -0.38 36.65
N GLU A 84 3.47 -0.40 35.96
CA GLU A 84 4.36 0.78 35.80
C GLU A 84 4.49 1.26 34.34
N GLU A 85 3.61 0.79 33.45
CA GLU A 85 3.74 1.05 32.02
C GLU A 85 3.05 2.36 31.56
N TYR A 86 3.75 3.49 31.74
CA TYR A 86 3.44 4.83 31.21
C TYR A 86 2.10 5.43 31.66
N ASP A 87 2.14 6.16 32.77
CA ASP A 87 1.15 7.17 33.13
C ASP A 87 1.34 8.45 32.29
N ASN A 88 1.43 8.27 30.97
CA ASN A 88 1.19 9.38 30.06
C ASN A 88 -0.31 9.49 29.86
N PRO A 89 -0.84 10.70 29.70
CA PRO A 89 -2.17 10.88 29.14
C PRO A 89 -2.20 10.55 27.64
N VAL A 90 -1.94 9.28 27.30
CA VAL A 90 -2.23 8.70 25.99
C VAL A 90 -3.73 8.81 25.76
N ASP A 91 -4.11 9.41 24.64
CA ASP A 91 -5.47 9.80 24.22
C ASP A 91 -5.97 11.21 24.67
N GLN A 92 -5.16 12.08 25.30
CA GLN A 92 -5.59 13.47 25.59
C GLN A 92 -5.41 14.42 24.38
N GLY A 93 -6.20 15.51 24.36
CA GLY A 93 -6.57 16.38 23.21
C GLY A 93 -5.54 16.64 22.11
N TRP A 94 -4.25 16.79 22.44
CA TRP A 94 -3.19 16.98 21.44
C TRP A 94 -2.99 15.78 20.51
N SER A 95 -3.33 14.57 20.96
CA SER A 95 -3.27 13.33 20.17
C SER A 95 -4.16 13.41 18.92
N TRP A 96 -5.28 14.14 18.99
CA TRP A 96 -6.16 14.39 17.84
C TRP A 96 -5.51 15.30 16.80
N MET A 97 -4.74 16.30 17.23
CA MET A 97 -3.96 17.15 16.31
C MET A 97 -2.89 16.34 15.59
N ILE A 98 -2.23 15.42 16.30
CA ILE A 98 -1.24 14.49 15.71
C ILE A 98 -1.91 13.55 14.70
N LEU A 99 -3.12 13.06 15.01
CA LEU A 99 -3.90 12.24 14.09
C LEU A 99 -4.22 13.00 12.80
N ILE A 100 -4.67 14.26 12.89
CA ILE A 100 -4.93 15.12 11.72
C ILE A 100 -3.66 15.35 10.90
N SER A 101 -2.53 15.63 11.55
CA SER A 101 -1.24 15.76 10.86
C SER A 101 -0.81 14.47 10.16
N ALA A 102 -0.91 13.32 10.84
CA ALA A 102 -0.56 12.03 10.24
C ALA A 102 -1.48 11.67 9.07
N PHE A 103 -2.77 11.99 9.18
CA PHE A 103 -3.74 11.86 8.11
C PHE A 103 -3.36 12.71 6.89
N LEU A 104 -3.01 13.99 7.09
CA LEU A 104 -2.57 14.89 6.01
C LEU A 104 -1.26 14.40 5.37
N ILE A 105 -0.29 13.97 6.16
CA ILE A 105 0.97 13.43 5.63
C ILE A 105 0.72 12.16 4.82
N CYS A 106 -0.15 11.26 5.30
CA CYS A 106 -0.53 10.06 4.56
C CYS A 106 -1.27 10.41 3.25
N LEU A 107 -2.22 11.34 3.30
CA LEU A 107 -2.95 11.85 2.15
C LEU A 107 -2.01 12.41 1.09
N LEU A 108 -1.08 13.28 1.48
CA LEU A 108 -0.14 13.93 0.56
C LEU A 108 0.88 12.95 -0.01
N THR A 109 1.43 12.06 0.83
CA THR A 109 2.45 11.11 0.41
C THR A 109 1.87 10.03 -0.51
N ILE A 110 0.85 9.32 -0.05
CA ILE A 110 0.24 8.22 -0.83
C ILE A 110 -0.50 8.77 -2.05
N GLY A 111 -1.24 9.87 -1.88
CA GLY A 111 -1.90 10.53 -3.00
C GLY A 111 -0.91 11.09 -4.02
N GLY A 112 0.23 11.64 -3.59
CA GLY A 112 1.30 12.11 -4.48
C GLY A 112 1.91 10.97 -5.30
N ILE A 113 2.25 9.86 -4.65
CA ILE A 113 2.76 8.65 -5.33
C ILE A 113 1.74 8.16 -6.37
N LYS A 114 0.46 8.09 -6.01
CA LYS A 114 -0.60 7.61 -6.91
C LYS A 114 -0.90 8.57 -8.06
N SER A 115 -0.77 9.88 -7.84
CA SER A 115 -1.04 10.91 -8.84
C SER A 115 -0.03 10.96 -9.99
N PHE A 116 1.14 10.36 -9.81
CA PHE A 116 2.13 10.22 -10.88
C PHE A 116 1.59 9.51 -12.13
N GLY A 117 0.53 8.68 -12.01
CA GLY A 117 -0.11 8.07 -13.17
C GLY A 117 -0.62 9.09 -14.18
N VAL A 118 -1.13 10.24 -13.72
CA VAL A 118 -1.54 11.35 -14.58
C VAL A 118 -0.32 12.04 -15.19
N LEU A 119 0.71 12.27 -14.37
CA LEU A 119 1.96 12.88 -14.79
C LEU A 119 2.67 12.09 -15.90
N LEU A 120 2.65 10.76 -15.79
CA LEU A 120 3.28 9.85 -16.75
C LEU A 120 2.68 9.99 -18.15
N VAL A 121 1.36 10.19 -18.24
CA VAL A 121 0.69 10.40 -19.54
C VAL A 121 1.13 11.73 -20.16
N GLU A 122 1.21 12.80 -19.38
CA GLU A 122 1.61 14.11 -19.90
C GLU A 122 3.11 14.16 -20.24
N LEU A 123 3.97 13.55 -19.42
CA LEU A 123 5.39 13.41 -19.71
C LEU A 123 5.65 12.61 -20.99
N SER A 124 4.90 11.53 -21.20
CA SER A 124 4.99 10.73 -22.44
C SER A 124 4.63 11.57 -23.65
N ARG A 125 3.61 12.43 -23.54
CA ARG A 125 3.19 13.34 -24.61
C ARG A 125 4.22 14.44 -24.88
N GLN A 126 4.83 15.00 -23.83
CA GLN A 126 5.76 16.12 -23.96
C GLN A 126 7.13 15.70 -24.51
N TYR A 127 7.63 14.53 -24.12
CA TYR A 127 8.95 14.04 -24.50
C TYR A 127 8.93 13.00 -25.62
N ASP A 128 7.74 12.60 -26.11
CA ASP A 128 7.53 11.55 -27.12
C ASP A 128 8.24 10.22 -26.78
N LEU A 129 8.28 9.91 -25.48
CA LEU A 129 8.92 8.71 -24.95
C LEU A 129 7.89 7.64 -24.58
N PRO A 130 8.27 6.34 -24.67
CA PRO A 130 7.39 5.26 -24.27
C PRO A 130 7.09 5.31 -22.77
N LYS A 131 5.83 5.07 -22.43
CA LYS A 131 5.34 5.01 -21.04
C LYS A 131 6.10 4.01 -20.16
N SER A 132 6.64 2.95 -20.74
CA SER A 132 7.45 1.94 -20.05
C SER A 132 8.78 2.49 -19.53
N LEU A 133 9.39 3.48 -20.21
CA LEU A 133 10.60 4.12 -19.73
C LEU A 133 10.27 5.09 -18.58
N LEU A 134 9.18 5.86 -18.71
CA LEU A 134 8.75 6.81 -17.69
C LEU A 134 8.22 6.13 -16.42
N SER A 135 7.67 4.92 -16.52
CA SER A 135 7.26 4.15 -15.33
C SER A 135 8.45 3.75 -14.45
N LEU A 136 9.67 3.70 -15.00
CA LEU A 136 10.89 3.46 -14.21
C LEU A 136 11.13 4.58 -13.19
N ILE A 137 10.71 5.81 -13.48
CA ILE A 137 10.80 6.94 -12.53
C ILE A 137 9.99 6.60 -11.28
N GLN A 138 8.75 6.11 -11.46
CA GLN A 138 7.91 5.67 -10.34
C GLN A 138 8.51 4.48 -9.61
N SER A 139 9.05 3.50 -10.33
CA SER A 139 9.72 2.34 -9.71
C SER A 139 10.88 2.81 -8.84
N LEU A 140 11.65 3.80 -9.29
CA LEU A 140 12.73 4.40 -8.52
C LEU A 140 12.20 5.14 -7.28
N THR A 141 11.16 5.96 -7.44
CA THR A 141 10.48 6.63 -6.32
C THR A 141 10.00 5.61 -5.28
N GLY A 142 9.36 4.53 -5.71
CA GLY A 142 8.88 3.45 -4.85
C GLY A 142 10.01 2.69 -4.14
N PHE A 143 11.12 2.43 -4.85
CA PHE A 143 12.32 1.82 -4.27
C PHE A 143 12.89 2.66 -3.13
N PHE A 144 13.07 3.97 -3.33
CA PHE A 144 13.56 4.86 -2.27
C PHE A 144 12.56 5.02 -1.14
N PHE A 145 11.26 5.13 -1.44
CA PHE A 145 10.21 5.19 -0.42
C PHE A 145 10.25 4.00 0.54
N LEU A 146 10.36 2.78 0.01
CA LEU A 146 10.41 1.56 0.81
C LEU A 146 11.77 1.38 1.51
N SER A 147 12.87 1.62 0.79
CA SER A 147 14.24 1.45 1.32
C SER A 147 14.55 2.42 2.45
N LEU A 148 14.07 3.66 2.36
CA LEU A 148 14.24 4.66 3.41
C LEU A 148 13.24 4.51 4.55
N GLY A 149 12.26 3.61 4.47
CA GLY A 149 11.31 3.33 5.55
C GLY A 149 12.00 2.87 6.84
N PRO A 150 12.78 1.77 6.83
CA PRO A 150 13.53 1.31 8.01
C PRO A 150 14.62 2.30 8.45
N VAL A 151 15.34 2.87 7.47
CA VAL A 151 16.44 3.82 7.72
C VAL A 151 15.92 5.06 8.44
N SER A 152 14.82 5.64 7.96
CA SER A 152 14.21 6.82 8.57
C SER A 152 13.71 6.54 9.98
N ASN A 153 13.18 5.34 10.25
CA ASN A 153 12.75 4.98 11.59
C ASN A 153 13.93 4.86 12.56
N ALA A 154 15.02 4.20 12.13
CA ALA A 154 16.25 4.08 12.92
C ALA A 154 16.89 5.47 13.19
N LEU A 155 16.91 6.36 12.20
CA LEU A 155 17.38 7.74 12.37
C LEU A 155 16.48 8.55 13.31
N SER A 156 15.17 8.36 13.22
CA SER A 156 14.20 9.08 14.06
C SER A 156 14.34 8.72 15.54
N MET A 157 14.75 7.49 15.84
CA MET A 157 15.07 7.09 17.22
C MET A 157 16.27 7.85 17.80
N LYS A 158 17.22 8.32 16.96
CA LYS A 158 18.40 9.09 17.40
C LYS A 158 18.17 10.61 17.38
N TYR A 159 17.50 11.12 16.34
CA TYR A 159 17.44 12.57 16.03
C TYR A 159 16.11 13.25 16.33
N SER A 160 15.07 12.50 16.74
CA SER A 160 13.66 12.91 16.86
C SER A 160 12.86 12.75 15.56
N PHE A 161 11.64 12.22 15.71
CA PHE A 161 10.65 12.03 14.63
C PHE A 161 10.25 13.35 13.95
N GLN A 162 10.23 14.45 14.71
CA GLN A 162 9.87 15.78 14.21
C GLN A 162 10.86 16.26 13.14
N LYS A 163 12.16 16.22 13.47
CA LYS A 163 13.23 16.69 12.57
C LYS A 163 13.26 15.85 11.30
N MET A 164 13.09 14.53 11.44
CA MET A 164 13.07 13.62 10.30
C MET A 164 11.94 13.94 9.32
N THR A 165 10.74 14.20 9.85
CA THR A 165 9.56 14.57 9.04
C THR A 165 9.75 15.91 8.33
N ILE A 166 10.33 16.91 9.01
CA ILE A 166 10.63 18.22 8.41
C ILE A 166 11.66 18.09 7.28
N ILE A 167 12.74 17.33 7.51
CA ILE A 167 13.77 17.09 6.49
C ILE A 167 13.17 16.38 5.28
N GLY A 168 12.33 15.36 5.50
CA GLY A 168 11.64 14.66 4.42
C GLY A 168 10.73 15.60 3.61
N GLY A 169 9.95 16.46 4.28
CA GLY A 169 9.11 17.45 3.62
C GLY A 169 9.89 18.48 2.80
N ILE A 170 11.06 18.91 3.28
CA ILE A 170 11.98 19.78 2.53
C ILE A 170 12.49 19.04 1.29
N PHE A 171 12.90 17.78 1.41
CA PHE A 171 13.38 16.97 0.28
C PHE A 171 12.28 16.74 -0.77
N THR A 172 11.06 16.44 -0.36
CA THR A 172 9.91 16.30 -1.26
C THR A 172 9.61 17.62 -1.99
N SER A 173 9.57 18.73 -1.26
CA SER A 173 9.25 20.04 -1.84
C SER A 173 10.35 20.49 -2.80
N LEU A 174 11.61 20.35 -2.40
CA LEU A 174 12.78 20.67 -3.23
C LEU A 174 12.83 19.79 -4.47
N GLY A 175 12.56 18.49 -4.33
CA GLY A 175 12.46 17.54 -5.44
C GLY A 175 11.46 17.99 -6.50
N LEU A 176 10.24 18.32 -6.09
CA LEU A 176 9.20 18.79 -7.00
C LEU A 176 9.51 20.16 -7.64
N ILE A 177 10.09 21.09 -6.88
CA ILE A 177 10.55 22.39 -7.43
C ILE A 177 11.61 22.15 -8.50
N LEU A 178 12.62 21.34 -8.21
CA LEU A 178 13.67 21.02 -9.19
C LEU A 178 13.11 20.29 -10.42
N THR A 179 12.13 19.39 -10.23
CA THR A 179 11.42 18.75 -11.34
C THR A 179 10.68 19.77 -12.20
N SER A 180 10.12 20.84 -11.63
CA SER A 180 9.49 21.93 -12.41
C SER A 180 10.46 22.66 -13.34
N PHE A 181 11.74 22.74 -12.99
CA PHE A 181 12.78 23.37 -13.81
C PHE A 181 13.55 22.38 -14.69
N ALA A 182 13.24 21.08 -14.58
CA ALA A 182 13.91 20.05 -15.35
C ALA A 182 13.55 20.15 -16.83
N LYS A 183 14.56 20.35 -17.68
CA LYS A 183 14.41 20.36 -19.15
C LYS A 183 14.64 18.98 -19.77
N SER A 184 15.30 18.08 -19.04
CA SER A 184 15.67 16.75 -19.52
C SER A 184 15.05 15.67 -18.64
N VAL A 185 14.65 14.55 -19.25
CA VAL A 185 14.03 13.43 -18.55
C VAL A 185 14.97 12.80 -17.53
N GLU A 186 16.27 12.75 -17.80
CA GLU A 186 17.30 12.29 -16.86
C GLU A 186 17.31 13.09 -15.54
N VAL A 187 17.09 14.40 -15.62
CA VAL A 187 17.00 15.27 -14.44
C VAL A 187 15.71 14.95 -13.66
N ILE A 188 14.62 14.61 -14.34
CA ILE A 188 13.37 14.17 -13.71
C ILE A 188 13.58 12.83 -12.97
N PHE A 189 14.35 11.89 -13.53
CA PHE A 189 14.71 10.65 -12.84
C PHE A 189 15.41 10.91 -11.50
N ILE A 190 16.35 11.84 -11.47
CA ILE A 190 17.11 12.14 -10.24
C ILE A 190 16.24 12.94 -9.25
N THR A 191 15.54 13.97 -9.72
CA THR A 191 14.79 14.90 -8.85
C THR A 191 13.46 14.32 -8.37
N TYR A 192 12.67 13.72 -9.27
CA TYR A 192 11.40 13.10 -8.90
C TYR A 192 11.61 11.68 -8.35
N GLY A 193 12.47 10.89 -8.99
CA GLY A 193 12.75 9.52 -8.56
C GLY A 193 13.44 9.47 -7.19
N ILE A 194 14.66 9.98 -7.13
CA ILE A 194 15.51 9.87 -5.93
C ILE A 194 15.10 10.88 -4.87
N LEU A 195 15.12 12.18 -5.20
CA LEU A 195 14.97 13.23 -4.19
C LEU A 195 13.56 13.26 -3.60
N THR A 196 12.52 13.20 -4.44
CA THR A 196 11.13 13.19 -3.98
C THR A 196 10.76 11.86 -3.32
N GLY A 197 11.20 10.72 -3.89
CA GLY A 197 11.00 9.40 -3.28
C GLY A 197 11.66 9.26 -1.91
N ALA A 198 12.87 9.81 -1.76
CA ALA A 198 13.53 9.88 -0.46
C ALA A 198 12.75 10.75 0.53
N GLY A 199 12.29 11.92 0.12
CA GLY A 199 11.47 12.79 0.96
C GLY A 199 10.18 12.11 1.46
N PHE A 200 9.49 11.37 0.59
CA PHE A 200 8.29 10.61 0.96
C PHE A 200 8.59 9.53 2.00
N GLY A 201 9.64 8.74 1.81
CA GLY A 201 10.02 7.68 2.76
C GLY A 201 10.43 8.24 4.12
N LEU A 202 11.21 9.33 4.11
CA LEU A 202 11.69 10.01 5.32
C LEU A 202 10.58 10.73 6.10
N SER A 203 9.47 11.10 5.45
CA SER A 203 8.34 11.77 6.11
C SER A 203 7.29 10.78 6.60
N PHE A 204 6.89 9.82 5.77
CA PHE A 204 5.78 8.92 6.04
C PHE A 204 6.08 7.93 7.18
N SER A 205 7.24 7.28 7.12
CA SER A 205 7.64 6.25 8.09
C SER A 205 7.66 6.77 9.53
N PRO A 206 8.39 7.87 9.87
CA PRO A 206 8.38 8.38 11.24
C PRO A 206 7.02 8.91 11.69
N SER A 207 6.20 9.44 10.78
CA SER A 207 4.86 9.95 11.10
C SER A 207 3.93 8.84 11.59
N MET A 208 3.91 7.71 10.89
CA MET A 208 3.09 6.55 11.26
C MET A 208 3.55 5.93 12.58
N VAL A 209 4.88 5.83 12.78
CA VAL A 209 5.45 5.32 14.03
C VAL A 209 5.10 6.28 15.18
N PHE A 210 5.26 7.59 15.00
CA PHE A 210 4.94 8.58 16.03
C PHE A 210 3.46 8.55 16.44
N LEU A 211 2.54 8.40 15.48
CA LEU A 211 1.11 8.23 15.74
C LEU A 211 0.84 7.00 16.62
N ALA A 212 1.44 5.85 16.28
CA ALA A 212 1.25 4.60 17.02
C ALA A 212 1.79 4.65 18.46
N HIS A 213 2.72 5.56 18.76
CA HIS A 213 3.21 5.78 20.13
C HIS A 213 2.26 6.64 20.96
N HIS A 214 1.55 7.58 20.34
CA HIS A 214 0.65 8.52 21.02
C HIS A 214 -0.72 7.92 21.39
N PHE A 215 -1.20 6.96 20.61
CA PHE A 215 -2.38 6.18 20.96
C PHE A 215 -1.90 4.87 21.58
N LYS A 216 -2.37 4.48 22.76
CA LYS A 216 -2.12 3.13 23.33
C LYS A 216 -3.38 2.26 23.24
N LYS A 217 -4.51 2.79 23.69
CA LYS A 217 -5.79 2.08 23.76
C LYS A 217 -6.49 1.95 22.41
N ARG A 218 -6.31 2.93 21.51
CA ARG A 218 -6.99 3.02 20.20
C ARG A 218 -6.02 3.05 19.01
N ARG A 219 -4.89 2.35 19.09
CA ARG A 219 -3.84 2.31 18.05
C ARG A 219 -4.36 1.93 16.68
N ALA A 220 -5.12 0.84 16.60
CA ALA A 220 -5.64 0.33 15.34
C ALA A 220 -6.62 1.32 14.69
N LEU A 221 -7.51 1.93 15.48
CA LEU A 221 -8.45 2.95 15.00
C LEU A 221 -7.72 4.20 14.51
N ALA A 222 -6.73 4.70 15.27
CA ALA A 222 -5.95 5.88 14.89
C ALA A 222 -5.16 5.64 13.59
N ASN A 223 -4.47 4.50 13.48
CA ASN A 223 -3.75 4.15 12.26
C ASN A 223 -4.69 3.91 11.08
N GLY A 224 -5.86 3.31 11.31
CA GLY A 224 -6.89 3.12 10.28
C GLY A 224 -7.41 4.46 9.75
N ILE A 225 -7.72 5.40 10.65
CA ILE A 225 -8.12 6.76 10.27
C ILE A 225 -6.99 7.45 9.50
N ALA A 226 -5.75 7.44 9.99
CA ALA A 226 -4.62 8.05 9.29
C ALA A 226 -4.41 7.46 7.88
N LEU A 227 -4.46 6.13 7.75
CA LEU A 227 -4.31 5.43 6.47
C LEU A 227 -5.50 5.65 5.52
N SER A 228 -6.70 5.90 6.03
CA SER A 228 -7.85 6.27 5.21
C SER A 228 -7.60 7.54 4.40
N GLY A 229 -6.75 8.44 4.92
CA GLY A 229 -6.25 9.62 4.22
C GLY A 229 -5.52 9.28 2.93
N GLY A 230 -4.80 8.16 2.87
CA GLY A 230 -4.15 7.68 1.65
C GLY A 230 -5.14 7.32 0.55
N GLY A 231 -6.29 6.74 0.91
CA GLY A 231 -7.39 6.47 -0.02
C GLY A 231 -8.01 7.77 -0.54
N MET A 232 -8.33 8.70 0.35
CA MET A 232 -8.86 10.02 -0.02
C MET A 232 -7.88 10.80 -0.89
N GLY A 233 -6.59 10.78 -0.57
CA GLY A 233 -5.53 11.42 -1.36
C GLY A 233 -5.39 10.80 -2.75
N SER A 234 -5.54 9.47 -2.86
CA SER A 234 -5.50 8.77 -4.15
C SER A 234 -6.69 9.11 -5.06
N MET A 235 -7.81 9.55 -4.50
CA MET A 235 -8.94 10.05 -5.28
C MET A 235 -8.75 11.54 -5.59
N VAL A 236 -8.51 12.38 -4.59
CA VAL A 236 -8.53 13.85 -4.75
C VAL A 236 -7.32 14.38 -5.53
N LEU A 237 -6.10 13.91 -5.24
CA LEU A 237 -4.89 14.50 -5.83
C LEU A 237 -4.78 14.27 -7.34
N PRO A 238 -5.14 13.12 -7.94
CA PRO A 238 -5.11 12.95 -9.39
C PRO A 238 -6.08 13.88 -10.14
N TYR A 239 -7.30 14.09 -9.59
CA TYR A 239 -8.24 15.07 -10.17
C TYR A 239 -7.69 16.48 -10.10
N LEU A 240 -7.11 16.85 -8.95
CA LEU A 240 -6.47 18.16 -8.78
C LEU A 240 -5.29 18.32 -9.75
N MET A 241 -4.43 17.31 -9.87
CA MET A 241 -3.30 17.28 -10.81
C MET A 241 -3.77 17.50 -12.24
N ARG A 242 -4.82 16.79 -12.68
CA ARG A 242 -5.36 16.95 -14.03
C ARG A 242 -5.86 18.37 -14.27
N PHE A 243 -6.63 18.92 -13.33
CA PHE A 243 -7.13 20.29 -13.40
C PHE A 243 -5.99 21.34 -13.47
N LEU A 244 -4.93 21.13 -12.70
CA LEU A 244 -3.75 22.01 -12.71
C LEU A 244 -2.98 21.91 -14.03
N ILE A 245 -2.80 20.72 -14.59
CA ILE A 245 -2.13 20.52 -15.88
C ILE A 245 -2.89 21.25 -16.99
N ASP A 246 -4.21 21.12 -17.02
CA ASP A 246 -5.07 21.74 -18.04
C ASP A 246 -5.03 23.28 -17.97
N LYS A 247 -4.80 23.88 -16.79
CA LYS A 247 -4.78 25.34 -16.58
C LYS A 247 -3.38 25.97 -16.63
N PHE A 248 -2.38 25.32 -16.03
CA PHE A 248 -1.07 25.92 -15.73
C PHE A 248 0.10 25.20 -16.40
N SER A 249 -0.16 24.23 -17.29
CA SER A 249 0.81 23.32 -17.88
C SER A 249 1.51 22.41 -16.84
N LEU A 250 2.36 21.50 -17.32
CA LEU A 250 3.07 20.56 -16.45
C LEU A 250 3.98 21.25 -15.43
N GLN A 251 4.70 22.30 -15.85
CA GLN A 251 5.65 23.02 -14.99
C GLN A 251 4.93 23.74 -13.86
N GLY A 252 3.91 24.54 -14.19
CA GLY A 252 3.10 25.23 -13.17
C GLY A 252 2.41 24.25 -12.23
N CYS A 253 1.96 23.11 -12.73
CA CYS A 253 1.39 22.04 -11.92
C CYS A 253 2.39 21.48 -10.89
N MET A 254 3.64 21.20 -11.30
CA MET A 254 4.67 20.71 -10.37
C MET A 254 5.01 21.74 -9.28
N LEU A 255 5.04 23.02 -9.64
CA LEU A 255 5.31 24.11 -8.70
C LEU A 255 4.18 24.25 -7.68
N ILE A 256 2.91 24.22 -8.11
CA ILE A 256 1.77 24.25 -7.18
C ILE A 256 1.73 22.98 -6.33
N LEU A 257 2.00 21.81 -6.92
CA LEU A 257 2.05 20.57 -6.16
C LEU A 257 3.16 20.60 -5.09
N SER A 258 4.31 21.21 -5.39
CA SER A 258 5.38 21.40 -4.40
C SER A 258 4.92 22.22 -3.19
N ALA A 259 4.13 23.28 -3.42
CA ALA A 259 3.54 24.09 -2.34
C ALA A 259 2.53 23.29 -1.52
N ILE A 260 1.72 22.44 -2.16
CA ILE A 260 0.82 21.52 -1.46
C ILE A 260 1.63 20.54 -0.61
N MET A 261 2.70 19.95 -1.15
CA MET A 261 3.58 19.03 -0.42
C MET A 261 4.36 19.71 0.71
N ALA A 262 4.65 21.00 0.61
CA ALA A 262 5.31 21.76 1.68
C ALA A 262 4.47 21.81 2.98
N HIS A 263 3.15 21.55 2.92
CA HIS A 263 2.32 21.41 4.11
C HIS A 263 2.75 20.24 5.01
N ILE A 264 3.49 19.25 4.47
CA ILE A 264 4.14 18.19 5.26
C ILE A 264 5.10 18.79 6.29
N ILE A 265 5.80 19.87 5.97
CA ILE A 265 6.73 20.56 6.87
C ILE A 265 5.97 21.15 8.06
N VAL A 266 4.81 21.78 7.79
CA VAL A 266 3.93 22.36 8.82
C VAL A 266 3.36 21.26 9.71
N CYS A 267 2.93 20.14 9.12
CA CYS A 267 2.45 18.98 9.87
C CYS A 267 3.56 18.37 10.75
N GLY A 268 4.78 18.29 10.21
CA GLY A 268 5.97 17.86 10.94
C GLY A 268 6.31 18.81 12.09
N ALA A 269 6.18 20.13 11.92
CA ALA A 269 6.38 21.09 13.00
C ALA A 269 5.36 20.91 14.15
N LEU A 270 4.15 20.45 13.84
CA LEU A 270 3.10 20.17 14.83
C LEU A 270 3.42 18.96 15.71
N PHE A 271 4.33 18.07 15.29
CA PHE A 271 4.86 17.00 16.13
C PHE A 271 5.75 17.59 17.22
N ARG A 272 5.13 18.10 18.29
CA ARG A 272 5.86 18.61 19.45
C ARG A 272 6.81 17.53 19.97
N PRO A 273 8.09 17.87 20.23
CA PRO A 273 9.04 16.90 20.73
C PRO A 273 8.56 16.41 22.09
N LEU A 274 8.35 15.10 22.19
CA LEU A 274 8.19 14.41 23.47
C LEU A 274 9.55 14.42 24.17
N TYR A 275 10.00 15.57 24.67
CA TYR A 275 11.28 15.72 25.37
C TYR A 275 11.34 14.92 26.70
N LYS A 276 10.31 14.16 27.04
CA LYS A 276 10.20 13.44 28.31
C LYS A 276 10.12 11.92 28.18
N TYR A 277 10.78 11.30 27.20
CA TYR A 277 10.97 9.85 27.28
C TYR A 277 12.39 9.42 26.95
N PRO A 278 13.26 9.25 27.96
CA PRO A 278 14.45 8.43 27.79
C PRO A 278 13.96 7.01 27.51
N ARG A 279 13.97 6.61 26.24
CA ARG A 279 13.95 5.18 25.94
C ARG A 279 15.25 4.63 26.47
N LYS A 280 15.15 3.78 27.50
CA LYS A 280 16.24 2.93 27.95
C LYS A 280 16.90 2.32 26.69
N PRO A 281 18.22 2.48 26.48
CA PRO A 281 18.90 1.92 25.33
C PRO A 281 18.58 0.42 25.23
N ILE A 282 18.52 -0.12 24.02
CA ILE A 282 18.20 -1.54 23.72
C ILE A 282 19.04 -2.52 24.58
N ALA A 283 20.24 -2.10 25.02
CA ALA A 283 21.04 -2.82 26.01
C ALA A 283 20.30 -3.15 27.32
N LEU A 284 19.43 -2.26 27.83
CA LEU A 284 18.63 -2.50 29.02
C LEU A 284 17.44 -3.43 28.77
N GLN A 285 16.93 -3.55 27.54
CA GLN A 285 15.94 -4.58 27.22
C GLN A 285 16.57 -5.96 27.16
N MET A 286 17.80 -6.08 26.62
CA MET A 286 18.54 -7.34 26.67
C MET A 286 18.93 -7.71 28.11
N VAL A 287 19.28 -6.74 28.97
CA VAL A 287 19.54 -7.00 30.39
C VAL A 287 18.27 -7.41 31.14
N VAL A 288 17.12 -6.78 30.89
CA VAL A 288 15.84 -7.17 31.52
C VAL A 288 15.37 -8.55 31.03
N MET A 289 15.59 -8.90 29.76
CA MET A 289 15.32 -10.26 29.26
C MET A 289 16.26 -11.29 29.89
N ASN A 290 17.52 -10.92 30.15
CA ASN A 290 18.48 -11.79 30.84
C ASN A 290 18.17 -11.96 32.34
N GLU A 291 17.71 -10.92 33.04
CA GLU A 291 17.28 -11.03 34.44
C GLU A 291 16.02 -11.87 34.62
N SER A 292 15.09 -11.84 33.66
CA SER A 292 13.87 -12.67 33.71
C SER A 292 14.12 -14.17 33.54
N ASP A 293 15.24 -14.56 32.95
CA ASP A 293 15.67 -15.97 32.87
C ASP A 293 16.43 -16.41 34.13
N GLN A 294 17.16 -15.49 34.79
CA GLN A 294 17.88 -15.80 36.03
C GLN A 294 16.95 -15.94 37.25
N SER A 295 15.77 -15.32 37.26
CA SER A 295 14.81 -15.43 38.37
C SER A 295 13.98 -16.72 38.35
N LYS A 296 14.21 -17.62 37.38
CA LYS A 296 13.47 -18.88 37.21
C LYS A 296 14.34 -20.14 37.41
N LEU A 297 15.58 -19.96 37.86
CA LEU A 297 16.49 -21.01 38.32
C LEU A 297 16.61 -20.94 39.84
#